data_AF-A0A7S0PBX9-F1
#
_entry.id   AF-A0A7S0PBX9-F1
#
_cell.length_a   1.000
_cell.length_b   1.000
_cell.length_c   1.000
_cell.angle_alpha   90.00
_cell.angle_beta   90.00
_cell.angle_gamma   90.00
#
_symmetry.space_group_name_H-M   'P 1'
#
loop_
_entity.id
_entity.type
_entity.pdbx_description
1 polymer ?
#
loop_
_entity_poly.entity_id
_entity_poly.type
_entity_poly.pdbx_seq_one_letter_code
_entity_poly.pdbx_strand_id
1 'polypeptide(L)'
;SHVPYRDSKLTRLLQDSLGGNAKTSLVITAAGDEESAGETLSTLQFGSRAQKIQVRARVNAVRDWRAAFEELQRRVDGGEDQAAEVRLEAARLREALEAAERRAEAAERRARAAEAQAAALEAALRAAGVEGPGLTGADGGTGDGDGGA
;
A
#
# COMPACT_ATOMS: atom_id res chain seq x y z
N SER A 1 18.24 28.44 -21.32
CA SER A 1 19.22 28.93 -22.30
C SER A 1 19.53 27.81 -23.28
N HIS A 2 19.58 28.09 -24.59
CA HIS A 2 19.73 27.11 -25.66
C HIS A 2 21.21 26.89 -26.00
N VAL A 3 21.67 25.64 -26.10
CA VAL A 3 23.04 25.30 -26.57
C VAL A 3 22.94 24.80 -28.02
N PRO A 4 23.63 25.45 -28.99
CA PRO A 4 23.41 25.24 -30.42
C PRO A 4 24.12 23.99 -30.98
N TYR A 5 23.84 22.80 -30.43
CA TYR A 5 24.39 21.55 -30.95
C TYR A 5 23.92 21.22 -32.38
N ARG A 6 22.85 21.88 -32.87
CA ARG A 6 22.26 21.62 -34.18
C ARG A 6 22.79 22.50 -35.31
N ASP A 7 23.64 23.48 -35.01
CA ASP A 7 24.18 24.41 -36.01
C ASP A 7 25.17 23.73 -36.96
N SER A 8 25.76 22.60 -36.56
CA SER A 8 26.64 21.81 -37.44
C SER A 8 26.45 20.31 -37.24
N LYS A 9 26.82 19.51 -38.25
CA LYS A 9 26.85 18.05 -38.13
C LYS A 9 27.87 17.58 -37.09
N LEU A 10 29.00 18.26 -36.98
CA LEU A 10 30.07 17.95 -36.03
C LEU A 10 29.57 18.09 -34.58
N THR A 11 29.01 19.25 -34.23
CA THR A 11 28.51 19.52 -32.87
C THR A 11 27.32 18.64 -32.50
N ARG A 12 26.58 18.14 -33.49
CA ARG A 12 25.51 17.16 -33.28
C ARG A 12 26.04 15.77 -32.96
N LEU A 13 27.09 15.32 -33.65
CA LEU A 13 27.77 14.05 -33.34
C LEU A 13 28.48 14.11 -31.99
N LEU A 14 29.03 15.26 -31.62
CA LEU A 14 29.75 15.46 -30.37
C LEU A 14 28.85 15.90 -29.20
N GLN A 15 27.53 15.89 -29.36
CA GLN A 15 26.61 16.37 -28.34
C GLN A 15 26.80 15.62 -27.02
N ASP A 16 26.94 14.29 -27.06
CA ASP A 16 27.20 13.50 -25.86
C ASP A 16 28.57 13.78 -25.25
N SER A 17 29.59 14.03 -26.08
CA SER A 17 30.94 14.38 -25.63
C SER A 17 31.01 15.74 -24.93
N LEU A 18 30.24 16.72 -25.39
CA LEU A 18 30.32 18.11 -24.92
C LEU A 18 29.33 18.43 -23.78
N GLY A 19 28.36 17.57 -23.51
CA GLY A 19 27.38 17.83 -22.44
C GLY A 19 26.48 16.65 -22.07
N GLY A 20 26.71 15.46 -22.62
CA GLY A 20 25.91 14.27 -22.36
C GLY A 20 26.67 13.22 -21.56
N ASN A 21 26.51 11.95 -21.96
CA ASN A 21 27.07 10.81 -21.24
C ASN A 21 28.40 10.32 -21.83
N ALA A 22 29.49 11.05 -21.59
CA ALA A 22 30.81 10.68 -22.08
C ALA A 22 31.94 11.09 -21.11
N LYS A 23 33.07 10.39 -21.18
CA LYS A 23 34.34 10.87 -20.62
C LYS A 23 35.10 11.57 -21.74
N THR A 24 35.27 12.88 -21.62
CA THR A 24 35.80 13.70 -22.71
C THR A 24 37.12 14.33 -22.32
N SER A 25 38.10 14.25 -23.22
CA SER A 25 39.37 14.95 -23.12
C SER A 25 39.62 15.71 -24.43
N LEU A 26 40.08 16.94 -24.31
CA LEU A 26 40.39 17.80 -25.45
C LEU A 26 41.91 17.99 -25.51
N VAL A 27 42.52 17.59 -26.62
CA VAL A 27 43.93 17.87 -26.92
C VAL A 27 43.98 19.10 -27.82
N ILE A 28 44.81 20.05 -27.42
CA ILE A 28 45.00 21.31 -28.14
C ILE A 28 46.40 21.35 -28.70
N THR A 29 46.50 21.65 -29.99
CA THR A 29 47.76 21.83 -30.70
C THR A 29 47.90 23.31 -31.06
N ALA A 30 49.02 23.91 -30.69
CA ALA A 30 49.32 25.31 -30.96
C ALA A 30 50.77 25.45 -31.44
N ALA A 31 51.02 26.46 -32.27
CA ALA A 31 52.34 26.74 -32.81
C ALA A 31 53.07 27.79 -31.93
N GLY A 32 54.40 27.69 -31.86
CA GLY A 32 55.25 28.50 -30.98
C GLY A 32 55.95 29.67 -31.67
N ASP A 33 55.69 29.90 -32.96
CA ASP A 33 56.22 31.01 -33.73
C ASP A 33 55.40 32.30 -33.55
N GLU A 34 56.03 33.44 -33.81
CA GLU A 34 55.43 34.76 -33.64
C GLU A 34 54.30 35.03 -34.66
N GLU A 35 54.42 34.49 -35.87
CA GLU A 35 53.40 34.63 -36.92
C GLU A 35 52.07 33.99 -36.52
N SER A 36 52.12 32.88 -35.78
CA SER A 36 50.95 32.15 -35.30
C SER A 36 50.44 32.61 -33.92
N ALA A 37 51.07 33.61 -33.29
CA ALA A 37 50.78 33.98 -31.91
C ALA A 37 49.29 34.33 -31.67
N GLY A 38 48.63 34.98 -32.64
CA GLY A 38 47.21 35.32 -32.58
C GLY A 38 46.29 34.09 -32.55
N GLU A 39 46.54 33.12 -33.41
CA GLU A 39 45.76 31.87 -33.49
C GLU A 39 46.05 30.96 -32.28
N THR A 40 47.31 30.90 -31.83
CA THR A 40 47.70 30.21 -30.61
C THR A 40 46.95 30.76 -29.40
N LEU A 41 46.85 32.09 -29.26
CA LEU A 41 46.07 32.71 -28.18
C LEU A 41 44.58 32.32 -28.26
N SER A 42 43.97 32.38 -29.43
CA SER A 42 42.58 31.96 -29.65
C SER A 42 42.34 30.50 -29.25
N THR A 43 43.28 29.63 -29.61
CA THR A 43 43.23 28.19 -29.32
C THR A 43 43.35 27.91 -27.82
N LEU A 44 44.27 28.57 -27.13
CA LEU A 44 44.43 28.46 -25.66
C LEU A 44 43.20 28.97 -24.92
N GLN A 45 42.62 30.09 -25.37
CA GLN A 45 41.38 30.62 -24.80
C GLN A 45 40.20 29.67 -25.01
N PHE A 46 40.11 29.02 -26.17
CA PHE A 46 39.12 27.97 -26.42
C PHE A 46 39.29 26.81 -25.43
N GLY A 47 40.52 26.36 -25.22
CA GLY A 47 40.83 25.32 -24.23
C GLY A 47 40.42 25.69 -22.81
N SER A 48 40.74 26.91 -22.38
CA SER A 48 40.36 27.40 -21.05
C SER A 48 38.83 27.42 -20.85
N ARG A 49 38.06 27.74 -21.90
CA ARG A 49 36.59 27.66 -21.85
C ARG A 49 36.10 26.21 -21.85
N ALA A 50 36.67 25.37 -22.71
CA ALA A 50 36.28 23.96 -22.83
C ALA A 50 36.56 23.17 -21.53
N GLN A 51 37.65 23.49 -20.82
CA GLN A 51 37.99 22.88 -19.53
C GLN A 51 36.90 23.09 -18.46
N LYS A 52 36.12 24.17 -18.54
CA LYS A 52 35.07 24.49 -17.56
C LYS A 52 33.78 23.68 -17.79
N ILE A 53 33.69 22.96 -18.91
CA ILE A 53 32.52 22.14 -19.23
C ILE A 53 32.52 20.92 -18.29
N GLN A 54 31.42 20.77 -17.53
CA GLN A 54 31.23 19.62 -16.65
C GLN A 54 30.39 18.56 -17.34
N VAL A 55 30.97 17.38 -17.54
CA VAL A 55 30.28 16.21 -18.11
C VAL A 55 30.07 15.16 -17.02
N ARG A 56 28.87 14.57 -16.98
CA ARG A 56 28.51 13.54 -15.99
C ARG A 56 28.40 12.18 -16.66
N ALA A 57 29.55 11.52 -16.82
CA ALA A 57 29.60 10.17 -17.35
C ALA A 57 28.98 9.14 -16.40
N ARG A 58 28.23 8.20 -16.96
CA ARG A 58 27.55 7.07 -16.32
C ARG A 58 27.84 5.82 -17.14
N VAL A 59 27.99 4.69 -16.46
CA VAL A 59 28.17 3.39 -17.12
C VAL A 59 26.91 3.06 -17.92
N ASN A 60 27.08 2.81 -19.21
CA ASN A 60 26.01 2.32 -20.07
C ASN A 60 25.76 0.84 -19.75
N ALA A 61 24.90 0.58 -18.76
CA ALA A 61 24.48 -0.77 -18.46
C ALA A 61 23.60 -1.28 -19.61
N VAL A 62 24.05 -2.33 -20.30
CA VAL A 62 23.20 -3.10 -21.21
C VAL A 62 22.25 -3.87 -20.32
N ARG A 63 21.00 -3.41 -20.25
CA ARG A 63 19.96 -4.11 -19.50
C ARG A 63 19.68 -5.41 -20.24
N ASP A 64 19.84 -6.54 -19.55
CA ASP A 64 19.33 -7.81 -20.04
C ASP A 64 17.80 -7.75 -19.97
N TRP A 65 17.19 -7.45 -21.11
CA TRP A 65 15.75 -7.32 -21.24
C TRP A 65 15.04 -8.64 -20.96
N ARG A 66 15.71 -9.78 -21.21
CA ARG A 66 15.14 -11.10 -20.92
C ARG A 66 15.10 -11.34 -19.43
N ALA A 67 16.21 -11.12 -18.72
CA ALA A 67 16.23 -11.24 -17.26
C ALA A 67 15.25 -10.26 -16.58
N ALA A 68 15.16 -9.02 -17.08
CA ALA A 68 14.22 -8.03 -16.56
C ALA A 68 12.75 -8.42 -16.81
N PHE A 69 12.46 -9.06 -17.94
CA PHE A 69 11.13 -9.56 -18.29
C PHE A 69 10.75 -10.77 -17.41
N GLU A 70 11.66 -11.73 -17.23
CA GLU A 70 11.45 -12.90 -16.38
C GLU A 70 11.20 -12.50 -14.90
N GLU A 71 11.96 -11.53 -14.36
CA GLU A 71 11.71 -10.97 -13.02
C GLU A 71 10.32 -10.32 -12.92
N LEU A 72 9.94 -9.53 -13.92
CA LEU A 72 8.65 -8.85 -13.94
C LEU A 72 7.51 -9.87 -14.01
N GLN A 73 7.65 -10.89 -14.84
CA GLN A 73 6.66 -11.95 -14.99
C GLN A 73 6.49 -12.74 -13.71
N ARG A 74 7.60 -13.12 -13.04
CA ARG A 74 7.56 -13.77 -11.71
C ARG A 74 6.79 -12.95 -10.67
N ARG A 75 6.92 -11.62 -10.71
CA ARG A 75 6.18 -10.73 -9.80
C ARG A 75 4.68 -10.66 -10.12
N VAL A 76 4.32 -10.74 -11.40
CA VAL A 76 2.91 -10.81 -11.82
C VAL A 76 2.31 -12.13 -11.36
N ASP A 77 2.96 -13.26 -11.69
CA ASP A 77 2.49 -14.60 -11.33
C ASP A 77 2.30 -14.73 -9.81
N GLY A 78 3.30 -14.33 -9.02
CA GLY A 78 3.20 -14.38 -7.56
C GLY A 78 2.11 -13.46 -6.99
N GLY A 79 1.81 -12.34 -7.66
CA GLY A 79 0.70 -11.46 -7.27
C GLY A 79 -0.67 -12.07 -7.61
N GLU A 80 -0.77 -12.77 -8.73
CA GLU A 80 -1.99 -13.49 -9.12
C GLU A 80 -2.31 -14.64 -8.17
N ASP A 81 -1.29 -15.37 -7.72
CA ASP A 81 -1.41 -16.44 -6.71
C ASP A 81 -1.93 -15.89 -5.38
N GLN A 82 -1.33 -14.80 -4.86
CA GLN A 82 -1.79 -14.13 -3.64
C GLN A 82 -3.25 -13.65 -3.77
N ALA A 83 -3.61 -13.08 -4.91
CA ALA A 83 -4.98 -12.65 -5.17
C ALA A 83 -5.95 -13.84 -5.22
N ALA A 84 -5.52 -14.99 -5.77
CA ALA A 84 -6.33 -16.21 -5.79
C ALA A 84 -6.57 -16.75 -4.38
N GLU A 85 -5.54 -16.79 -3.53
CA GLU A 85 -5.63 -17.23 -2.14
C GLU A 85 -6.60 -16.34 -1.33
N VAL A 86 -6.43 -15.02 -1.39
CA VAL A 86 -7.31 -14.07 -0.70
C VAL A 86 -8.75 -14.16 -1.21
N ARG A 87 -8.96 -14.37 -2.51
CA ARG A 87 -10.31 -14.56 -3.06
C ARG A 87 -10.98 -15.82 -2.52
N LEU A 88 -10.25 -16.92 -2.39
CA LEU A 88 -10.78 -18.17 -1.85
C LEU A 88 -11.11 -18.03 -0.35
N GLU A 89 -10.22 -17.40 0.42
CA GLU A 89 -10.47 -17.15 1.84
C GLU A 89 -11.67 -16.23 2.05
N ALA A 90 -11.79 -15.15 1.27
CA ALA A 90 -12.94 -14.25 1.32
C ALA A 90 -14.25 -14.98 0.98
N ALA A 91 -14.25 -15.90 0.01
CA ALA A 91 -15.43 -16.70 -0.31
C ALA A 91 -15.84 -17.60 0.86
N ARG A 92 -14.88 -18.30 1.49
CA ARG A 92 -15.14 -19.15 2.66
C ARG A 92 -15.71 -18.37 3.84
N LEU A 93 -15.14 -17.20 4.13
CA LEU A 93 -15.61 -16.34 5.23
C LEU A 93 -17.02 -15.81 4.96
N ARG A 94 -17.35 -15.47 3.71
CA ARG A 94 -18.71 -15.06 3.33
C ARG A 94 -19.73 -16.17 3.55
N GLU A 95 -19.45 -17.39 3.10
CA GLU A 95 -20.34 -18.53 3.33
C GLU A 95 -20.52 -18.84 4.82
N ALA A 96 -19.44 -18.75 5.61
CA ALA A 96 -19.49 -18.94 7.05
C ALA A 96 -20.34 -17.87 7.76
N LEU A 97 -20.21 -16.60 7.34
CA LEU A 97 -21.01 -15.49 7.86
C LEU A 97 -22.49 -15.70 7.58
N GLU A 98 -22.87 -15.98 6.33
CA GLU A 98 -24.27 -16.26 5.98
C GLU A 98 -24.85 -17.44 6.75
N ALA A 99 -24.06 -18.50 6.97
CA ALA A 99 -24.48 -19.63 7.78
C ALA A 99 -24.67 -19.28 9.26
N ALA A 100 -23.83 -18.39 9.81
CA ALA A 100 -23.95 -17.90 11.18
C ALA A 100 -25.20 -17.02 11.35
N GLU A 101 -25.46 -16.12 10.40
CA GLU A 101 -26.66 -15.27 10.39
C GLU A 101 -27.93 -16.12 10.34
N ARG A 102 -28.02 -17.10 9.43
CA ARG A 102 -29.16 -18.03 9.37
C ARG A 102 -29.39 -18.78 10.68
N ARG A 103 -28.33 -19.17 11.38
CA ARG A 103 -28.42 -19.85 12.69
C ARG A 103 -28.90 -18.91 13.79
N ALA A 104 -28.41 -17.66 13.80
CA ALA A 104 -28.83 -16.64 14.75
C ALA A 104 -30.33 -16.34 14.61
N GLU A 105 -30.81 -16.08 13.39
CA GLU A 105 -32.24 -15.87 13.14
C GLU A 105 -33.11 -17.06 13.55
N ALA A 106 -32.64 -18.29 13.28
CA ALA A 106 -33.36 -19.49 13.69
C ALA A 106 -33.42 -19.65 15.22
N ALA A 107 -32.34 -19.29 15.93
CA ALA A 107 -32.30 -19.27 17.38
C ALA A 107 -33.26 -18.22 17.95
N GLU A 108 -33.28 -17.00 17.39
CA GLU A 108 -34.22 -15.95 17.79
C GLU A 108 -35.68 -16.36 17.57
N ARG A 109 -36.01 -16.95 16.42
CA ARG A 109 -37.37 -17.47 16.16
C ARG A 109 -37.78 -18.53 17.17
N ARG A 110 -36.86 -19.43 17.56
CA ARG A 110 -37.10 -20.46 18.58
C ARG A 110 -37.31 -19.85 19.96
N ALA A 111 -36.50 -18.86 20.34
CA ALA A 111 -36.64 -18.15 21.61
C ALA A 111 -38.01 -17.46 21.71
N ARG A 112 -38.42 -16.71 20.68
CA ARG A 112 -39.74 -16.06 20.64
C ARG A 112 -40.90 -17.07 20.69
N ALA A 113 -40.77 -18.20 20.00
CA ALA A 113 -41.79 -19.25 20.04
C ALA A 113 -41.89 -19.89 21.44
N ALA A 114 -40.76 -20.13 22.11
CA ALA A 114 -40.73 -20.65 23.46
C ALA A 114 -41.34 -19.65 24.48
N GLU A 115 -41.02 -18.36 24.36
CA GLU A 115 -41.63 -17.30 25.16
C GLU A 115 -43.16 -17.24 24.96
N ALA A 116 -43.63 -17.30 23.71
CA ALA A 116 -45.07 -17.31 23.41
C ALA A 116 -45.77 -18.57 23.94
N GLN A 117 -45.12 -19.74 23.86
CA GLN A 117 -45.64 -20.99 24.43
C GLN A 117 -45.73 -20.90 25.96
N ALA A 118 -44.71 -20.36 26.62
CA ALA A 118 -44.70 -20.14 28.07
C ALA A 118 -45.83 -19.18 28.49
N ALA A 119 -45.98 -18.04 27.80
CA ALA A 119 -47.06 -17.09 28.05
C ALA A 119 -48.46 -17.70 27.85
N ALA A 120 -48.64 -18.55 26.83
CA ALA A 120 -49.90 -19.26 26.59
C ALA A 120 -50.22 -20.27 27.70
N LEU A 121 -49.21 -21.00 28.19
CA LEU A 121 -49.36 -21.91 29.32
C LEU A 121 -49.73 -21.16 30.61
N GLU A 122 -49.07 -20.04 30.90
CA GLU A 122 -49.39 -19.17 32.03
C GLU A 122 -50.81 -18.60 31.96
N ALA A 123 -51.25 -18.16 30.78
CA ALA A 123 -52.61 -17.68 30.56
C ALA A 123 -53.66 -18.80 30.76
N ALA A 124 -53.38 -20.02 30.30
CA ALA A 124 -54.24 -21.18 30.51
C ALA A 124 -54.33 -21.56 32.00
N LEU A 125 -53.21 -21.50 32.73
CA LEU A 125 -53.19 -21.73 34.19
C LEU A 125 -54.00 -20.68 34.95
N ARG A 126 -53.91 -19.39 34.57
CA ARG A 126 -54.77 -18.33 35.13
C ARG A 126 -56.25 -18.56 34.84
N ALA A 127 -56.60 -18.95 33.61
CA ALA A 127 -57.97 -19.21 33.21
C ALA A 127 -58.59 -20.44 33.91
N ALA A 128 -57.75 -21.42 34.27
CA ALA A 128 -58.18 -22.60 35.04
C ALA A 128 -58.43 -22.31 36.53
N GLY A 129 -58.25 -21.07 37.01
CA GLY A 129 -58.56 -20.68 38.38
C GLY A 129 -57.66 -21.32 39.44
N VAL A 130 -56.42 -21.70 39.09
CA VAL A 130 -55.45 -22.18 40.07
C VAL A 130 -54.83 -20.97 40.75
N GLU A 131 -55.46 -20.48 41.83
CA GLU A 131 -54.76 -19.65 42.81
C GLU A 131 -53.62 -20.50 43.38
N GLY A 132 -52.37 -20.10 43.10
CA GLY A 132 -51.25 -20.55 43.92
C GLY A 132 -51.52 -20.18 45.37
N PRO A 133 -51.08 -20.98 46.36
CA PRO A 133 -51.41 -20.77 47.76
C PRO A 133 -51.10 -19.32 48.16
N GLY A 134 -52.15 -18.62 48.59
CA GLY A 134 -52.05 -17.26 49.09
C GLY A 134 -51.08 -17.19 50.27
N LEU A 135 -49.95 -16.52 50.07
CA LEU A 135 -49.14 -15.99 51.15
C LEU A 135 -49.58 -14.55 51.39
N THR A 136 -50.63 -14.35 52.17
CA THR A 136 -50.97 -13.04 52.74
C THR A 136 -51.47 -13.19 54.18
N GLY A 137 -50.85 -12.42 55.08
CA GLY A 137 -51.15 -12.32 56.53
C GLY A 137 -50.09 -13.04 57.37
N ALA A 138 -49.06 -12.42 57.93
CA ALA A 138 -49.00 -11.19 58.75
C ALA A 138 -49.74 -11.33 60.09
N ASP A 139 -49.01 -11.83 61.08
CA ASP A 139 -49.28 -11.68 62.50
C ASP A 139 -47.94 -11.36 63.20
N GLY A 140 -47.89 -10.15 63.75
CA GLY A 140 -46.71 -9.56 64.37
C GLY A 140 -46.36 -10.21 65.71
N GLY A 141 -45.07 -10.09 66.06
CA GLY A 141 -44.53 -10.46 67.35
C GLY A 141 -43.22 -9.71 67.60
N THR A 142 -43.37 -8.58 68.26
CA THR A 142 -42.38 -7.78 69.00
C THR A 142 -41.25 -8.60 69.62
N GLY A 143 -40.02 -8.07 69.59
CA GLY A 143 -38.88 -8.64 70.29
C GLY A 143 -37.63 -7.78 70.18
N ASP A 144 -37.48 -6.88 71.14
CA ASP A 144 -36.32 -6.04 71.43
C ASP A 144 -34.98 -6.80 71.56
N GLY A 145 -33.87 -6.06 71.44
CA GLY A 145 -32.56 -6.43 72.02
C GLY A 145 -31.43 -6.39 70.99
N ASP A 146 -30.70 -5.30 70.79
CA ASP A 146 -29.66 -4.70 71.66
C ASP A 146 -28.24 -5.28 71.39
N GLY A 147 -27.26 -4.37 71.36
CA GLY A 147 -25.80 -4.58 71.41
C GLY A 147 -25.16 -5.13 70.13
N GLY A 148 -24.31 -4.43 69.39
CA GLY A 148 -23.23 -3.56 69.86
C GLY A 148 -21.88 -4.27 69.73
N ALA A 149 -21.07 -3.82 68.76
CA ALA A 149 -19.59 -3.80 68.67
C ALA A 149 -19.15 -3.83 67.21
#